data_AF-L0EW74-F1
#
_entry.id   AF-L0EW74-F1
#
_cell.length_a   1.000
_cell.length_b   1.000
_cell.length_c   1.000
_cell.angle_alpha   90.00
_cell.angle_beta   90.00
_cell.angle_gamma   90.00
#
_symmetry.space_group_name_H-M   'P 1'
#
loop_
_entity.id
_entity.type
_entity.pdbx_description
1 polymer ?
#
loop_
_entity_poly.entity_id
_entity_poly.type
_entity_poly.pdbx_seq_one_letter_code
_entity_poly.pdbx_strand_id
1 'polypeptide(L)'
;MVLAGSKPVTQPSAQAYKDARKYEISSYSRVKQNLYHLQSCLASGHPFTFGFNVFDNWYRKPLATVIPLPASDSKIIGGHAVLCVGYDNKKQLFKFRNSWGENIGEKGYFYMPYAYILDTKICSDFWMIKAVKD
;
A
#
# COMPACT_ATOMS: atom_id res chain seq x y z
N MET A 1 -4.63 0.39 -10.92
CA MET A 1 -4.15 -0.75 -11.73
C MET A 1 -2.97 -0.26 -12.55
N VAL A 2 -1.74 -0.59 -12.17
CA VAL A 2 -0.61 -0.41 -13.09
C VAL A 2 -0.80 -1.49 -14.15
N LEU A 3 -1.07 -1.08 -15.39
CA LEU A 3 -1.21 -2.03 -16.48
C LEU A 3 0.09 -2.82 -16.58
N ALA A 4 -0.01 -4.15 -16.53
CA ALA A 4 1.10 -5.03 -16.86
C ALA A 4 1.63 -4.62 -18.25
N GLY A 5 2.90 -4.20 -18.32
CA GLY A 5 3.51 -3.70 -19.57
C GLY A 5 3.67 -2.18 -19.68
N SER A 6 3.42 -1.41 -18.63
CA SER A 6 3.74 0.03 -18.60
C SER A 6 5.27 0.25 -18.61
N LYS A 7 5.90 0.14 -19.79
CA LYS A 7 7.29 0.57 -19.97
C LYS A 7 7.36 2.08 -19.72
N PRO A 8 8.41 2.61 -19.07
CA PRO A 8 8.66 4.04 -19.15
C PRO A 8 8.81 4.40 -20.63
N VAL A 9 7.79 5.04 -21.19
CA VAL A 9 7.75 5.43 -22.61
C VAL A 9 8.72 6.57 -22.92
N THR A 10 9.29 7.19 -21.89
CA THR A 10 10.25 8.29 -22.00
C THR A 10 11.33 8.14 -20.94
N GLN A 11 12.59 8.16 -21.36
CA GLN A 11 13.72 8.19 -20.44
C GLN A 11 13.74 9.53 -19.68
N PRO A 12 13.97 9.53 -18.35
CA PRO A 12 14.16 10.78 -17.61
C PRO A 12 15.34 11.60 -18.15
N SER A 13 15.27 12.92 -18.05
CA SER A 13 16.37 13.80 -18.49
C SER A 13 17.64 13.58 -17.67
N ALA A 14 18.80 13.91 -18.22
CA ALA A 14 20.06 13.88 -17.48
C ALA A 14 20.00 14.72 -16.18
N GLN A 15 19.23 15.81 -16.19
CA GLN A 15 19.01 16.64 -15.01
C GLN A 15 18.18 15.91 -13.95
N ALA A 16 17.12 15.17 -14.34
CA ALA A 16 16.34 14.36 -13.41
C ALA A 16 17.21 13.31 -12.70
N TYR A 17 18.14 12.66 -13.41
CA TYR A 17 19.10 11.74 -12.78
C TYR A 17 20.07 12.45 -11.82
N LYS A 18 20.50 13.69 -12.12
CA LYS A 18 21.34 14.49 -11.22
C LYS A 18 20.59 14.87 -9.94
N ASP A 19 19.34 15.28 -10.06
CA ASP A 19 18.51 15.69 -8.92
C ASP A 19 18.07 14.50 -8.07
N ALA A 20 17.77 13.34 -8.68
CA ALA A 20 17.38 12.13 -7.97
C ALA A 20 18.41 11.66 -6.93
N ARG A 21 19.71 11.89 -7.17
CA ARG A 21 20.78 11.53 -6.21
C ARG A 21 20.64 12.21 -4.86
N LYS A 22 19.94 13.35 -4.78
CA LYS A 22 19.66 14.05 -3.51
C LYS A 22 18.66 13.29 -2.62
N TYR A 23 17.89 12.35 -3.19
CA TYR A 23 16.75 11.68 -2.54
C TYR A 23 16.92 10.17 -2.40
N GLU A 24 18.15 9.65 -2.49
CA GLU A 24 18.43 8.23 -2.29
C GLU A 24 18.10 7.80 -0.86
N ILE A 25 17.43 6.65 -0.74
CA ILE A 25 17.21 6.01 0.55
C ILE A 25 18.51 5.41 1.08
N SER A 26 18.71 5.43 2.40
CA SER A 26 19.90 4.86 3.04
C SER A 26 19.74 3.37 3.30
N SER A 27 18.53 2.93 3.63
CA SER A 27 18.23 1.51 3.83
C SER A 27 16.76 1.21 3.64
N TYR A 28 16.47 -0.08 3.44
CA TYR A 28 15.12 -0.61 3.40
C TYR A 28 15.10 -1.96 4.13
N SER A 29 13.95 -2.31 4.70
CA SER A 29 13.78 -3.56 5.43
C SER A 29 12.38 -4.13 5.24
N ARG A 30 12.29 -5.45 5.19
CA ARG A 30 11.00 -6.14 5.13
C ARG A 30 10.33 -6.11 6.50
N VAL A 31 9.05 -5.74 6.54
CA VAL A 31 8.23 -5.87 7.75
C VAL A 31 7.58 -7.24 7.74
N LYS A 32 7.66 -7.99 8.85
CA LYS A 32 7.01 -9.30 8.94
C LYS A 32 5.49 -9.12 8.92
N GLN A 33 4.80 -9.94 8.12
CA GLN A 33 3.33 -9.95 8.01
C GLN A 33 2.69 -10.62 9.23
N ASN A 34 2.76 -9.94 10.37
CA ASN A 34 1.93 -10.24 11.52
C ASN A 34 1.53 -8.95 12.24
N LEU A 35 0.45 -9.02 13.01
CA LEU A 35 -0.16 -7.84 13.58
C LEU A 35 0.82 -7.02 14.42
N TYR A 36 1.58 -7.69 15.27
CA TYR A 36 2.57 -7.06 16.14
C TYR A 36 3.62 -6.26 15.36
N HIS A 37 4.24 -6.85 14.33
CA HIS A 37 5.29 -6.16 13.57
C HIS A 37 4.75 -5.03 12.69
N LEU A 38 3.59 -5.21 12.06
CA LEU A 38 2.96 -4.16 11.26
C LEU A 38 2.59 -2.95 12.12
N GLN A 39 1.99 -3.18 13.30
CA GLN A 39 1.65 -2.12 14.24
C GLN A 39 2.90 -1.46 14.85
N SER A 40 3.91 -2.26 15.21
CA SER A 40 5.16 -1.75 15.77
C SER A 40 5.90 -0.84 14.78
N CYS A 41 5.88 -1.18 13.49
CA CYS A 41 6.45 -0.36 12.42
C CYS A 41 5.81 1.04 12.42
N LEU A 42 4.47 1.08 12.40
CA LEU A 42 3.70 2.34 12.40
C LEU A 42 3.85 3.11 13.72
N ALA A 43 3.83 2.41 14.86
CA ALA A 43 4.02 3.02 16.18
C ALA A 43 5.41 3.64 16.35
N SER A 44 6.41 3.12 15.65
CA SER A 44 7.76 3.69 15.58
C SER A 44 7.87 4.88 14.62
N GLY A 45 6.75 5.38 14.08
CA GLY A 45 6.73 6.51 13.16
C GLY A 45 7.09 6.16 11.71
N HIS A 46 7.08 4.87 11.35
CA HIS A 46 7.45 4.43 10.01
C HIS A 46 6.24 3.88 9.24
N PRO A 47 5.73 4.61 8.23
CA PRO A 47 4.87 4.04 7.21
C PRO A 47 5.56 2.89 6.48
N PHE A 48 4.78 1.95 5.96
CA PHE A 48 5.29 0.85 5.14
C PHE A 48 4.44 0.68 3.88
N THR A 49 5.07 0.27 2.78
CA THR A 49 4.37 -0.13 1.57
C THR A 49 4.08 -1.62 1.59
N PHE A 50 3.02 -2.04 0.92
CA PHE A 50 2.71 -3.46 0.72
C PHE A 50 1.88 -3.65 -0.55
N GLY A 51 1.95 -4.86 -1.10
CA GLY A 51 1.13 -5.30 -2.22
C GLY A 51 -0.09 -6.09 -1.75
N PHE A 52 -1.20 -5.98 -2.47
CA PHE A 52 -2.37 -6.80 -2.25
C PHE A 52 -3.15 -7.10 -3.54
N ASN A 53 -3.81 -8.25 -3.57
CA ASN A 53 -4.78 -8.59 -4.60
C ASN A 53 -6.02 -7.72 -4.46
N VAL A 54 -6.43 -7.08 -5.54
CA VAL A 54 -7.70 -6.34 -5.64
C VAL A 54 -8.77 -7.32 -6.14
N PHE A 55 -9.86 -7.44 -5.38
CA PHE A 55 -11.00 -8.27 -5.76
C PHE A 55 -12.12 -7.43 -6.37
N ASP A 56 -12.88 -8.04 -7.27
CA ASP A 56 -14.03 -7.44 -7.94
C ASP A 56 -15.13 -6.99 -6.98
N ASN A 57 -15.27 -7.63 -5.81
CA ASN A 57 -16.24 -7.24 -4.79
C ASN A 57 -15.92 -5.89 -4.13
N TRP A 58 -14.66 -5.46 -4.10
CA TRP A 58 -14.28 -4.11 -3.69
C TRP A 58 -14.34 -3.12 -4.86
N TYR A 59 -13.93 -3.54 -6.06
CA TYR A 59 -13.86 -2.66 -7.24
C TYR A 59 -15.21 -2.45 -7.94
N ARG A 60 -16.26 -2.22 -7.14
CA ARG A 60 -17.60 -1.81 -7.58
C ARG A 60 -17.80 -0.36 -7.17
N LYS A 61 -18.31 0.48 -8.08
CA LYS A 61 -18.53 1.91 -7.80
C LYS A 61 -19.89 2.11 -7.10
N PRO A 62 -20.00 3.01 -6.11
CA PRO A 62 -18.89 3.73 -5.48
C PRO A 62 -18.01 2.80 -4.64
N LEU A 63 -16.69 3.07 -4.61
CA LEU A 63 -15.77 2.25 -3.83
C LEU A 63 -16.05 2.40 -2.33
N ALA A 64 -16.21 1.29 -1.63
CA ALA A 64 -16.31 1.28 -0.19
C ALA A 64 -15.02 1.82 0.45
N THR A 65 -15.16 2.71 1.44
CA THR A 65 -14.02 3.32 2.14
C THR A 65 -13.31 2.30 3.05
N VAL A 66 -14.05 1.32 3.57
CA VAL A 66 -13.50 0.10 4.18
C VAL A 66 -13.56 -1.02 3.13
N ILE A 67 -12.42 -1.64 2.83
CA ILE A 67 -12.35 -2.75 1.87
C ILE A 67 -13.13 -3.95 2.43
N PRO A 68 -14.08 -4.54 1.67
CA PRO A 68 -14.73 -5.78 2.07
C PRO A 68 -13.74 -6.94 2.02
N LEU A 69 -13.87 -7.91 2.93
CA LEU A 69 -13.17 -9.19 2.76
C LEU A 69 -13.61 -9.85 1.44
N PRO A 70 -12.72 -10.57 0.74
CA PRO A 70 -13.10 -11.34 -0.44
C PRO A 70 -14.21 -12.33 -0.07
N ALA A 71 -15.29 -12.37 -0.86
CA ALA A 71 -16.28 -13.42 -0.77
C ALA A 71 -15.76 -14.69 -1.47
N SER A 72 -16.40 -15.83 -1.22
CA SER A 72 -15.99 -17.13 -1.80
C SER A 72 -15.98 -17.15 -3.33
N ASP A 73 -16.81 -16.32 -3.97
CA ASP A 73 -16.94 -16.17 -5.42
C ASP A 73 -16.19 -14.94 -5.98
N SER A 74 -15.51 -14.17 -5.11
CA SER A 74 -14.78 -12.97 -5.53
C SER A 74 -13.59 -13.32 -6.41
N LYS A 75 -13.41 -12.54 -7.47
CA LYS A 75 -12.35 -12.75 -8.46
C LYS A 75 -11.25 -11.71 -8.27
N ILE A 76 -10.00 -12.16 -8.33
CA ILE A 76 -8.85 -11.26 -8.40
C ILE A 76 -8.90 -10.56 -9.76
N ILE A 77 -8.96 -9.23 -9.74
CA ILE A 77 -8.96 -8.39 -10.95
C ILE A 77 -7.62 -7.69 -11.19
N GLY A 78 -6.69 -7.78 -10.24
CA GLY A 78 -5.34 -7.26 -10.39
C GLY A 78 -4.60 -7.17 -9.07
N GLY A 79 -3.33 -6.74 -9.14
CA GLY A 79 -2.51 -6.38 -7.99
C GLY A 79 -2.46 -4.86 -7.81
N HIS A 80 -2.36 -4.42 -6.56
CA HIS A 80 -2.16 -3.01 -6.22
C HIS A 80 -1.17 -2.87 -5.07
N ALA A 81 -0.43 -1.76 -5.04
CA ALA A 81 0.51 -1.43 -3.97
C ALA A 81 0.19 -0.05 -3.40
N VAL A 82 0.20 0.04 -2.07
CA VAL A 82 -0.23 1.22 -1.32
C VAL A 82 0.68 1.49 -0.12
N LEU A 83 0.54 2.66 0.49
CA LEU A 83 1.27 3.06 1.69
C LEU A 83 0.36 2.93 2.91
N CYS A 84 0.68 2.03 3.85
CA CYS A 84 0.03 1.96 5.15
C CYS A 84 0.54 3.06 6.07
N VAL A 85 -0.37 3.79 6.71
CA VAL A 85 -0.06 5.02 7.47
C VAL A 85 -0.65 5.04 8.89
N GLY A 86 -1.39 4.01 9.29
CA GLY A 86 -1.98 3.95 10.62
C GLY A 86 -2.83 2.72 10.85
N TYR A 87 -3.30 2.56 12.08
CA TYR A 87 -4.18 1.47 12.48
C TYR A 87 -5.14 1.91 13.59
N ASP A 88 -6.28 1.24 13.69
CA ASP A 88 -7.27 1.39 14.77
C ASP A 88 -7.57 0.00 15.35
N ASN A 89 -7.13 -0.23 16.58
CA ASN A 89 -7.33 -1.50 17.29
C ASN A 89 -8.79 -1.76 17.66
N LYS A 90 -9.59 -0.70 17.91
CA LYS A 90 -11.00 -0.85 18.26
C LYS A 90 -11.82 -1.31 17.06
N LYS A 91 -11.48 -0.80 15.88
CA LYS A 91 -12.14 -1.16 14.62
C LYS A 91 -11.47 -2.33 13.89
N GLN A 92 -10.28 -2.75 14.31
CA GLN A 92 -9.44 -3.74 13.64
C GLN A 92 -9.17 -3.40 12.17
N LEU A 93 -8.80 -2.13 11.92
CA LEU A 93 -8.53 -1.60 10.59
C LEU A 93 -7.12 -1.02 10.48
N PHE A 94 -6.46 -1.24 9.35
CA PHE A 94 -5.31 -0.43 8.92
C PHE A 94 -5.79 0.69 8.01
N LYS A 95 -5.23 1.90 8.17
CA LYS A 95 -5.44 3.03 7.25
C LYS A 95 -4.32 3.02 6.21
N PHE A 96 -4.67 3.13 4.93
CA PHE A 96 -3.69 3.26 3.86
C PHE A 96 -4.02 4.42 2.93
N ARG A 97 -2.97 5.04 2.38
CA ARG A 97 -3.05 6.07 1.35
C ARG A 97 -3.08 5.40 -0.02
N ASN A 98 -4.15 5.64 -0.77
CA ASN A 98 -4.27 5.18 -2.15
C ASN A 98 -3.69 6.22 -3.14
N SER A 99 -3.63 5.87 -4.42
CA SER A 99 -3.03 6.66 -5.50
C SER A 99 -3.99 6.94 -6.67
N TRP A 100 -5.30 6.95 -6.42
CA TRP A 100 -6.35 7.16 -7.43
C TRP A 100 -7.08 8.50 -7.27
N GLY A 101 -6.40 9.50 -6.70
CA GLY A 101 -6.95 10.84 -6.46
C GLY A 101 -7.66 10.98 -5.10
N GLU A 102 -7.96 12.23 -4.73
CA GLU A 102 -8.55 12.59 -3.43
C GLU A 102 -10.08 12.51 -3.40
N ASN A 103 -10.74 12.45 -4.56
CA ASN A 103 -12.20 12.45 -4.68
C ASN A 103 -12.86 11.09 -4.39
N ILE A 104 -12.10 10.12 -3.90
CA ILE A 104 -12.59 8.77 -3.56
C ILE A 104 -12.14 8.39 -2.15
N GLY A 105 -12.89 7.49 -1.51
CA GLY A 105 -12.66 7.13 -0.12
C GLY A 105 -12.77 8.34 0.80
N GLU A 106 -11.93 8.38 1.83
CA GLU A 106 -11.79 9.53 2.72
C GLU A 106 -10.59 10.37 2.27
N LYS A 107 -10.80 11.31 1.34
CA LYS A 107 -9.73 12.16 0.77
C LYS A 107 -8.56 11.35 0.19
N GLY A 108 -8.86 10.25 -0.52
CA GLY A 108 -7.87 9.33 -1.08
C GLY A 108 -7.35 8.26 -0.12
N TYR A 109 -7.83 8.24 1.14
CA TYR A 109 -7.52 7.19 2.11
C TYR A 109 -8.64 6.15 2.20
N PHE A 110 -8.23 4.94 2.54
CA PHE A 110 -9.10 3.78 2.70
C PHE A 110 -8.65 2.97 3.91
N TYR A 111 -9.50 2.03 4.32
CA TYR A 111 -9.28 1.19 5.48
C TYR A 111 -9.33 -0.28 5.09
N MET A 112 -8.40 -1.07 5.59
CA MET A 112 -8.26 -2.50 5.32
C MET A 112 -8.44 -3.30 6.62
N PRO A 113 -9.36 -4.28 6.67
CA PRO A 113 -9.50 -5.16 7.83
C PRO A 113 -8.21 -5.89 8.18
N TYR A 114 -7.96 -6.14 9.47
CA TYR A 114 -6.80 -6.94 9.90
C TYR A 114 -6.79 -8.32 9.25
N ALA A 115 -7.94 -8.97 9.14
CA ALA A 115 -8.07 -10.26 8.47
C ALA A 115 -7.66 -10.23 6.99
N TYR A 116 -7.79 -9.08 6.32
CA TYR A 116 -7.37 -8.92 4.92
C TYR A 116 -5.85 -8.83 4.82
N ILE A 117 -5.24 -7.87 5.54
CA ILE A 117 -3.80 -7.60 5.41
C ILE A 117 -2.93 -8.74 5.95
N LEU A 118 -3.45 -9.52 6.90
CA LEU A 118 -2.73 -10.63 7.52
C LEU A 118 -2.83 -11.94 6.73
N ASP A 119 -3.69 -12.01 5.70
CA ASP A 119 -3.76 -13.19 4.84
C ASP A 119 -2.61 -13.19 3.83
N THR A 120 -1.70 -14.15 4.03
CA THR A 120 -0.48 -14.34 3.23
C THR A 120 -0.75 -14.76 1.78
N LYS A 121 -1.99 -15.14 1.45
CA LYS A 121 -2.40 -15.50 0.07
C LYS A 121 -2.84 -14.28 -0.73
N ILE A 122 -3.21 -13.19 -0.07
CA ILE A 122 -3.76 -11.98 -0.73
C ILE A 122 -2.93 -10.72 -0.51
N CYS A 123 -2.06 -10.70 0.50
CA CYS A 123 -1.14 -9.59 0.77
C CYS A 123 0.29 -10.08 0.88
N SER A 124 1.23 -9.29 0.34
CA SER A 124 2.67 -9.60 0.35
C SER A 124 3.53 -8.32 0.29
N ASP A 125 4.85 -8.51 0.33
CA ASP A 125 5.84 -7.46 0.04
C ASP A 125 5.72 -6.19 0.87
N PHE A 126 5.68 -6.40 2.18
CA PHE A 126 5.71 -5.36 3.19
C PHE A 126 7.12 -4.77 3.33
N TRP A 127 7.30 -3.51 2.94
CA TRP A 127 8.58 -2.81 2.94
C TRP A 127 8.50 -1.48 3.68
N MET A 128 9.51 -1.23 4.51
CA MET A 128 9.75 0.07 5.12
C MET A 128 11.07 0.61 4.56
N ILE A 129 11.10 1.90 4.25
CA ILE A 129 12.30 2.62 3.84
C ILE A 129 12.76 3.55 4.96
N LYS A 130 14.08 3.64 5.15
CA LYS A 130 14.70 4.69 5.95
C LYS A 130 15.47 5.60 5.00
N ALA A 131 15.14 6.88 5.07
CA ALA A 131 15.93 7.93 4.43
C ALA A 131 16.70 8.65 5.54
N VAL A 132 17.96 8.30 5.73
CA VAL A 132 18.90 9.08 6.53
C VAL A 132 19.98 9.56 5.57
N LYS A 133 19.94 10.84 5.21
CA LYS A 133 21.10 11.56 4.70
C LYS A 133 21.36 12.67 5.70
N ASP A 134 22.59 12.69 6.22
CA ASP A 134 23.13 13.77 7.05
C ASP A 134 23.15 15.10 6.28
#